data_AF-A0A3P7IG49-F1
#
_entry.id   AF-A0A3P7IG49-F1
#
_cell.length_a   1.000
_cell.length_b   1.000
_cell.length_c   1.000
_cell.angle_alpha   90.00
_cell.angle_beta   90.00
_cell.angle_gamma   90.00
#
_symmetry.space_group_name_H-M   'P 1'
#
loop_
_entity.id
_entity.type
_entity.pdbx_description
1 polymer ?
#
loop_
_entity_poly.entity_id
_entity_poly.type
_entity_poly.pdbx_seq_one_letter_code
_entity_poly.pdbx_strand_id
1 'polypeptide(L)'
;MHVLATQPDLYACFVEAGGPSLMLSLLAHENSDILGATINLLQELTDVDILNESEEGAAQLIESLASGRIVESFLTAFEKMDEKVKDDADAIHNALSVMIDFRPETAEDCVNQGLFLWLLRRACQKVRISPFFA
;
A
#
# COMPACT_ATOMS: atom_id res chain seq x y z
N MET A 1 -10.50 4.29 11.07
CA MET A 1 -11.41 4.12 9.90
C MET A 1 -11.63 2.65 9.53
N HIS A 2 -10.97 1.70 10.19
CA HIS A 2 -11.12 0.24 10.02
C HIS A 2 -12.57 -0.28 9.96
N VAL A 3 -13.52 0.37 10.65
CA VAL A 3 -14.95 0.01 10.57
C VAL A 3 -15.50 0.14 9.13
N LEU A 4 -14.96 1.02 8.30
CA LEU A 4 -15.36 1.15 6.89
C LEU A 4 -15.10 -0.14 6.11
N ALA A 5 -14.00 -0.84 6.38
CA ALA A 5 -13.69 -2.13 5.74
C ALA A 5 -14.74 -3.21 6.05
N THR A 6 -15.44 -3.08 7.18
CA THR A 6 -16.55 -3.98 7.56
C THR A 6 -17.89 -3.59 6.92
N GLN A 7 -17.93 -2.51 6.14
CA GLN A 7 -19.12 -2.00 5.45
C GLN A 7 -18.80 -1.62 3.99
N PRO A 8 -18.52 -2.60 3.11
CA PRO A 8 -18.12 -2.35 1.72
C PRO A 8 -19.12 -1.53 0.91
N ASP A 9 -20.41 -1.62 1.24
CA ASP A 9 -21.49 -0.82 0.65
C ASP A 9 -21.27 0.70 0.75
N LEU A 10 -20.44 1.16 1.70
CA LEU A 10 -20.13 2.58 1.89
C LEU A 10 -18.91 3.06 1.08
N TYR A 11 -18.23 2.17 0.35
CA TYR A 11 -17.03 2.52 -0.40
C TYR A 11 -17.30 3.57 -1.48
N ALA A 12 -18.44 3.48 -2.19
CA ALA A 12 -18.83 4.50 -3.16
C ALA A 12 -18.93 5.89 -2.51
N CYS A 13 -19.60 6.00 -1.36
CA CYS A 13 -19.68 7.26 -0.61
C CYS A 13 -18.31 7.75 -0.14
N PHE A 14 -17.42 6.84 0.28
CA PHE A 14 -16.05 7.20 0.67
C PHE A 14 -15.24 7.75 -0.51
N VAL A 15 -15.38 7.16 -1.70
CA VAL A 15 -14.75 7.63 -2.94
C VAL A 15 -15.30 9.00 -3.32
N GLU A 16 -16.62 9.18 -3.35
CA GLU A 16 -17.28 10.45 -3.64
C GLU A 16 -16.87 11.58 -2.68
N ALA A 17 -16.62 11.24 -1.41
CA ALA A 17 -16.14 12.17 -0.41
C ALA A 17 -14.63 12.53 -0.55
N GLY A 18 -13.93 11.98 -1.53
CA GLY A 18 -12.50 12.24 -1.76
C GLY A 18 -11.56 11.43 -0.86
N GLY A 19 -12.06 10.33 -0.28
CA GLY A 19 -11.29 9.43 0.58
C GLY A 19 -9.97 8.93 -0.02
N PRO A 20 -9.93 8.45 -1.28
CA PRO A 20 -8.70 8.01 -1.92
C PRO A 20 -7.63 9.12 -1.99
N SER A 21 -8.02 10.33 -2.36
CA SER A 21 -7.11 11.47 -2.42
C SER A 21 -6.53 11.83 -1.05
N LEU A 22 -7.36 11.75 0.01
CA LEU A 22 -6.88 11.93 1.38
C LEU A 22 -5.84 10.86 1.75
N MET A 23 -6.08 9.59 1.44
CA MET A 23 -5.12 8.51 1.73
C MET A 23 -3.79 8.74 1.02
N LEU A 24 -3.81 9.09 -0.26
CA LEU A 24 -2.60 9.40 -1.04
C LEU A 24 -1.83 10.59 -0.44
N SER A 25 -2.54 11.63 0.02
CA SER A 25 -1.89 12.76 0.71
C SER A 25 -1.22 12.37 2.03
N LEU A 26 -1.82 11.44 2.78
CA LEU A 26 -1.25 10.94 4.03
C LEU A 26 -0.01 10.09 3.80
N LEU A 27 0.06 9.35 2.68
CA LEU A 27 1.27 8.62 2.27
C LEU A 27 2.46 9.55 1.93
N ALA A 28 2.22 10.85 1.70
CA ALA A 28 3.28 11.83 1.50
C ALA A 28 3.81 12.43 2.82
N HIS A 29 3.26 12.06 3.97
CA HIS A 29 3.63 12.63 5.27
C HIS A 29 5.08 12.25 5.68
N GLU A 30 5.68 13.02 6.60
CA GLU A 30 7.06 12.78 7.08
C GLU A 30 7.14 11.83 8.27
N ASN A 31 6.07 11.74 9.06
CA ASN A 31 6.00 10.84 10.22
C ASN A 31 5.64 9.40 9.78
N SER A 32 6.54 8.45 10.04
CA SER A 32 6.34 7.03 9.74
C SER A 32 5.15 6.40 10.45
N ASP A 33 4.75 6.89 11.63
CA ASP A 33 3.55 6.42 12.34
C ASP A 33 2.28 6.69 11.52
N ILE A 34 2.21 7.87 10.88
CA ILE A 34 1.08 8.24 10.02
C ILE A 34 1.09 7.40 8.76
N LEU A 35 2.27 7.21 8.16
CA LEU A 35 2.43 6.36 6.99
C LEU A 35 1.99 4.92 7.29
N GLY A 36 2.46 4.33 8.39
CA GLY A 36 2.11 2.99 8.83
C GLY A 36 0.61 2.82 9.09
N ALA A 37 -0.02 3.78 9.78
CA ALA A 37 -1.46 3.76 10.02
C ALA A 37 -2.27 3.86 8.72
N THR A 38 -1.86 4.71 7.78
CA THR A 38 -2.51 4.83 6.46
C THR A 38 -2.35 3.56 5.63
N ILE A 39 -1.16 2.95 5.61
CA ILE A 39 -0.91 1.70 4.89
C ILE A 39 -1.74 0.56 5.49
N ASN A 40 -1.80 0.45 6.82
CA ASN A 40 -2.61 -0.58 7.48
C ASN A 40 -4.09 -0.42 7.16
N LEU A 41 -4.62 0.80 7.15
CA LEU A 41 -5.99 1.05 6.70
C LEU A 41 -6.20 0.67 5.23
N LEU A 42 -5.26 1.01 4.35
CA LEU A 42 -5.35 0.64 2.93
C LEU A 42 -5.36 -0.87 2.74
N GLN A 43 -4.52 -1.60 3.49
CA GLN A 43 -4.48 -3.07 3.45
C GLN A 43 -5.82 -3.70 3.85
N GLU A 44 -6.49 -3.18 4.88
CA GLU A 44 -7.83 -3.66 5.22
C GLU A 44 -8.87 -3.27 4.17
N LEU A 45 -8.82 -2.05 3.64
CA LEU A 45 -9.80 -1.60 2.64
C LEU A 45 -9.70 -2.37 1.32
N THR A 46 -8.52 -2.89 1.00
CA THR A 46 -8.24 -3.65 -0.23
C THR A 46 -8.11 -5.15 0.00
N ASP A 47 -8.55 -5.67 1.14
CA ASP A 47 -8.55 -7.10 1.40
C ASP A 47 -9.44 -7.84 0.40
N VAL A 48 -8.94 -8.93 -0.18
CA VAL A 48 -9.60 -9.67 -1.27
C VAL A 48 -10.97 -10.22 -0.85
N ASP A 49 -11.14 -10.63 0.41
CA ASP A 49 -12.43 -11.12 0.89
C ASP A 49 -13.46 -9.98 0.92
N ILE A 50 -13.03 -8.78 1.28
CA ILE A 50 -13.86 -7.57 1.36
C ILE A 50 -14.23 -7.05 -0.04
N LEU A 51 -13.27 -7.03 -0.97
CA LEU A 51 -13.50 -6.55 -2.34
C LEU A 51 -14.52 -7.41 -3.10
N ASN A 52 -14.69 -8.68 -2.73
CA ASN A 52 -15.67 -9.59 -3.33
C ASN A 52 -17.11 -9.37 -2.82
N GLU A 53 -17.32 -8.60 -1.74
CA GLU A 53 -18.64 -8.36 -1.15
C GLU A 53 -19.40 -7.18 -1.80
N SER A 54 -18.68 -6.19 -2.35
CA SER A 54 -19.27 -5.01 -3.02
C SER A 54 -18.48 -4.60 -4.25
N GLU A 55 -18.72 -5.28 -5.38
CA GLU A 55 -17.92 -5.16 -6.60
C GLU A 55 -17.81 -3.72 -7.14
N GLU A 56 -18.89 -2.93 -7.08
CA GLU A 56 -18.92 -1.60 -7.73
C GLU A 56 -18.17 -0.54 -6.92
N GLY A 57 -18.43 -0.42 -5.61
CA GLY A 57 -17.74 0.52 -4.73
C GLY A 57 -16.26 0.17 -4.55
N ALA A 58 -15.96 -1.13 -4.42
CA ALA A 58 -14.59 -1.66 -4.42
C ALA A 58 -13.83 -1.32 -5.71
N ALA A 59 -14.45 -1.56 -6.87
CA ALA A 59 -13.81 -1.23 -8.14
C ALA A 59 -13.49 0.26 -8.26
N GLN A 60 -14.42 1.14 -7.86
CA GLN A 60 -14.20 2.59 -7.86
C GLN A 60 -13.06 3.02 -6.93
N LEU A 61 -12.96 2.42 -5.75
CA LEU A 61 -11.85 2.69 -4.82
C LEU A 61 -10.51 2.29 -5.43
N ILE A 62 -10.41 1.06 -5.95
CA ILE A 62 -9.20 0.54 -6.58
C ILE A 62 -8.79 1.39 -7.79
N GLU A 63 -9.75 1.74 -8.66
CA GLU A 63 -9.50 2.60 -9.82
C GLU A 63 -9.03 4.00 -9.42
N SER A 64 -9.61 4.59 -8.37
CA SER A 64 -9.21 5.89 -7.86
C SER A 64 -7.79 5.89 -7.29
N LEU A 65 -7.42 4.84 -6.53
CA LEU A 65 -6.07 4.68 -5.98
C LEU A 65 -5.03 4.42 -7.08
N ALA A 66 -5.35 3.56 -8.05
CA ALA A 66 -4.49 3.27 -9.18
C ALA A 66 -4.24 4.52 -10.04
N SER A 67 -5.30 5.26 -10.38
CA SER A 67 -5.22 6.53 -11.11
C SER A 67 -4.41 7.58 -10.37
N GLY A 68 -4.44 7.54 -9.03
CA GLY A 68 -3.65 8.39 -8.15
C GLY A 68 -2.20 7.95 -7.96
N ARG A 69 -1.71 6.93 -8.69
CA ARG A 69 -0.33 6.43 -8.62
C ARG A 69 0.06 5.99 -7.20
N ILE A 70 -0.80 5.19 -6.57
CA ILE A 70 -0.57 4.65 -5.22
C ILE A 70 0.76 3.89 -5.09
N VAL A 71 1.22 3.19 -6.14
CA VAL A 71 2.49 2.46 -6.11
C VAL A 71 3.67 3.42 -5.91
N GLU A 72 3.74 4.51 -6.68
CA GLU A 72 4.75 5.56 -6.49
C GLU A 72 4.65 6.20 -5.10
N SER A 73 3.43 6.38 -4.59
CA SER A 73 3.20 6.89 -3.24
C SER A 73 3.76 5.96 -2.17
N PHE A 74 3.56 4.64 -2.30
CA PHE A 74 4.18 3.66 -1.39
C PHE A 74 5.71 3.68 -1.48
N LEU A 75 6.28 3.69 -2.69
CA LEU A 75 7.73 3.74 -2.85
C LEU A 75 8.34 4.99 -2.19
N THR A 76 7.67 6.13 -2.31
CA THR A 76 8.06 7.38 -1.63
C THR A 76 7.95 7.26 -0.12
N ALA A 77 6.89 6.62 0.40
CA ALA A 77 6.73 6.38 1.83
C ALA A 77 7.84 5.45 2.38
N PHE A 78 8.24 4.42 1.62
CA PHE A 78 9.28 3.47 2.02
C PHE A 78 10.65 4.13 2.22
N GLU A 79 10.95 5.21 1.50
CA GLU A 79 12.20 5.97 1.69
C GLU A 79 12.30 6.63 3.08
N LYS A 80 11.17 6.81 3.76
CA LYS A 80 11.06 7.43 5.09
C LYS A 80 10.95 6.41 6.23
N MET A 81 10.91 5.13 5.91
CA MET A 81 10.73 4.03 6.87
C MET A 81 12.04 3.27 7.10
N ASP A 82 12.25 2.77 8.32
CA ASP A 82 13.40 1.94 8.67
C ASP A 82 12.95 0.48 8.91
N GLU A 83 13.26 -0.44 7.99
CA GLU A 83 12.95 -1.88 8.12
C GLU A 83 13.59 -2.56 9.35
N LYS A 84 14.47 -1.89 10.12
CA LYS A 84 14.94 -2.39 11.43
C LYS A 84 13.94 -2.15 12.55
N VAL A 85 13.02 -1.20 12.35
CA VAL A 85 11.88 -0.96 13.24
C VAL A 85 10.76 -1.91 12.80
N LYS A 86 10.27 -2.71 13.74
CA LYS A 86 9.28 -3.75 13.44
C LYS A 86 8.02 -3.16 12.79
N ASP A 87 7.49 -2.08 13.34
CA ASP A 87 6.24 -1.49 12.87
C ASP A 87 6.37 -0.93 11.44
N ASP A 88 7.52 -0.33 11.11
CA ASP A 88 7.85 0.12 9.75
C ASP A 88 7.99 -1.07 8.77
N ALA A 89 8.65 -2.14 9.21
CA ALA A 89 8.79 -3.36 8.41
C ALA A 89 7.43 -4.03 8.13
N ASP A 90 6.55 -4.08 9.14
CA ASP A 90 5.19 -4.59 9.04
C ASP A 90 4.36 -3.70 8.09
N ALA A 91 4.53 -2.37 8.15
CA ALA A 91 3.89 -1.45 7.21
C ALA A 91 4.35 -1.67 5.76
N ILE A 92 5.66 -1.81 5.51
CA ILE A 92 6.20 -2.11 4.17
C ILE A 92 5.63 -3.43 3.64
N HIS A 93 5.52 -4.45 4.51
CA HIS A 93 4.91 -5.73 4.15
C HIS A 93 3.44 -5.58 3.76
N ASN A 94 2.65 -4.84 4.54
CA ASN A 94 1.24 -4.59 4.26
C ASN A 94 1.04 -3.85 2.92
N ALA A 95 1.85 -2.82 2.64
CA ALA A 95 1.81 -2.12 1.35
C ALA A 95 2.15 -3.04 0.17
N LEU A 96 3.08 -3.99 0.35
CA LEU A 96 3.37 -5.00 -0.67
C LEU A 96 2.18 -5.93 -0.92
N SER A 97 1.42 -6.30 0.12
CA SER A 97 0.18 -7.07 -0.05
C SER A 97 -0.82 -6.31 -0.91
N VAL A 98 -1.09 -5.04 -0.58
CA VAL A 98 -1.99 -4.15 -1.36
C VAL A 98 -1.60 -4.13 -2.84
N MET A 99 -0.30 -4.04 -3.14
CA MET A 99 0.18 -3.98 -4.52
C MET A 99 0.06 -5.30 -5.29
N ILE A 100 0.09 -6.44 -4.60
CA ILE A 100 -0.10 -7.77 -5.19
C ILE A 100 -1.57 -8.03 -5.49
N ASP A 101 -2.46 -7.49 -4.66
CA ASP A 101 -3.91 -7.65 -4.79
C ASP A 101 -4.52 -6.73 -5.88
N PHE A 102 -3.71 -5.85 -6.49
CA PHE A 102 -4.14 -5.13 -7.69
C PHE A 102 -4.30 -6.06 -8.90
N ARG A 103 -5.21 -5.69 -9.80
CA ARG A 103 -5.58 -6.51 -10.95
C ARG A 103 -4.38 -6.70 -11.90
N PRO A 104 -4.26 -7.83 -12.62
CA PRO A 104 -3.12 -8.12 -13.50
C PRO A 104 -2.83 -7.03 -14.54
N GLU A 105 -3.84 -6.27 -14.95
CA GLU A 105 -3.74 -5.19 -15.92
C GLU A 105 -2.87 -4.02 -15.41
N THR A 106 -2.74 -3.83 -14.10
CA THR A 106 -1.91 -2.76 -13.52
C THR A 106 -0.44 -3.16 -13.38
N ALA A 107 -0.07 -4.39 -13.71
CA ALA A 107 1.29 -4.89 -13.50
C ALA A 107 2.34 -4.08 -14.27
N GLU A 108 2.04 -3.67 -15.51
CA GLU A 108 2.94 -2.83 -16.31
C GLU A 108 3.11 -1.44 -15.67
N ASP A 109 2.03 -0.85 -15.16
CA ASP A 109 2.07 0.44 -14.46
C ASP A 109 2.88 0.35 -13.16
N CYS A 110 2.76 -0.75 -12.40
CA CYS A 110 3.57 -0.98 -11.21
C CYS A 110 5.07 -1.02 -11.55
N VAL A 111 5.45 -1.69 -12.65
CA VAL A 111 6.83 -1.73 -13.14
C VAL A 111 7.31 -0.33 -13.54
N ASN A 112 6.50 0.41 -14.31
CA ASN A 112 6.81 1.76 -14.78
C ASN A 112 6.91 2.78 -13.63
N GLN A 113 6.19 2.57 -12.53
CA GLN A 113 6.29 3.37 -11.30
C GLN A 113 7.52 3.01 -10.45
N GLY A 114 8.33 2.02 -10.84
CA GLY A 114 9.60 1.71 -10.20
C GLY A 114 9.55 0.57 -9.18
N LEU A 115 8.42 -0.11 -9.03
CA LEU A 115 8.27 -1.20 -8.05
C LEU A 115 9.28 -2.32 -8.29
N PHE A 116 9.47 -2.72 -9.55
CA PHE A 116 10.42 -3.78 -9.90
C PHE A 116 11.85 -3.41 -9.53
N LEU A 117 12.26 -2.17 -9.80
CA LEU A 117 13.58 -1.68 -9.43
C LEU A 117 13.77 -1.63 -7.91
N TRP A 118 12.75 -1.20 -7.17
CA TRP A 118 12.78 -1.19 -5.72
C TRP A 118 12.91 -2.62 -5.15
N LEU A 119 12.11 -3.57 -5.65
CA LEU A 119 12.18 -4.98 -5.26
C LEU A 119 13.55 -5.59 -5.51
N LEU A 120 14.15 -5.33 -6.69
CA LEU A 120 15.50 -5.77 -7.00
C LEU A 120 16.55 -5.19 -6.05
N ARG A 121 16.45 -3.88 -5.74
CA ARG A 121 17.35 -3.24 -4.77
C ARG A 121 17.23 -3.89 -3.40
N ARG A 122 16.00 -4.12 -2.92
CA ARG A 122 15.73 -4.76 -1.63
C ARG A 122 16.23 -6.20 -1.58
N ALA A 123 15.92 -7.02 -2.58
CA ALA A 123 16.36 -8.42 -2.64
C ALA A 123 17.89 -8.56 -2.76
N CYS A 124 18.55 -7.62 -3.44
CA CYS A 124 20.00 -7.62 -3.65
C CYS A 124 20.78 -6.80 -2.62
N GLN A 125 20.12 -6.19 -1.62
CA GLN A 125 20.84 -5.54 -0.52
C GLN A 125 21.71 -6.61 0.15
N LYS A 126 23.02 -6.37 0.20
CA LYS A 126 23.95 -7.25 0.89
C LYS A 126 23.51 -7.36 2.34
N VAL A 127 22.88 -8.47 2.69
CA VAL A 127 22.82 -8.92 4.08
C VAL A 127 24.27 -8.95 4.54
N ARG A 128 24.63 -8.05 5.44
CA ARG A 128 25.91 -8.09 6.12
C ARG A 128 25.82 -9.32 7.03
N ILE A 129 26.07 -10.50 6.46
CA ILE A 129 26.19 -11.74 7.23
C ILE A 129 27.34 -11.45 8.19
N SER A 130 27.01 -11.19 9.46
CA SER A 130 28.01 -11.06 10.50
C SER A 130 28.83 -12.36 10.49
N PRO A 131 30.17 -12.30 10.50
CA PRO A 131 31.01 -13.50 10.50
C PRO A 131 30.99 -14.25 11.85
N PHE A 132 29.85 -14.27 12.55
CA PHE A 132 29.71 -14.81 13.90
C PHE A 132 29.30 -16.29 13.96
N PHE A 133 29.47 -17.04 12.86
CA PHE A 133 29.43 -18.49 12.91
C PHE A 133 30.67 -19.08 12.23
N ALA A 134 31.53 -19.63 13.10
CA ALA A 134 32.62 -20.59 12.91
C ALA A 134 33.91 -20.12 12.23
#